data_AF-A0A920TET0-F1
#
_entry.id   AF-A0A920TET0-F1
#
_cell.length_a   1.000
_cell.length_b   1.000
_cell.length_c   1.000
_cell.angle_alpha   90.00
_cell.angle_beta   90.00
_cell.angle_gamma   90.00
#
_symmetry.space_group_name_H-M   'P 1'
#
loop_
_entity.id
_entity.type
_entity.pdbx_description
1 polymer ?
#
loop_
_entity_poly.entity_id
_entity_poly.type
_entity_poly.pdbx_seq_one_letter_code
_entity_poly.pdbx_strand_id
1 'polypeptide(L)'
;MLQIRPGRATLREMASFFPSNAVEYFVSYYDYYQPEAYVPRSDTYIEKDASINDQIDRMRHSATRALLEKDDVIIVASVSCIYGIGLVETYSQMVVDLRVGDRVDRGQLLRKFVELQYKRNDTAFGRGLFRVRGDSIEFSLPTMKIEPGECLYLEMKLRL
;
A
#
# COMPACT_ATOMS: atom_id res chain seq x y z
N MET A 1 -24.81 22.98 -14.78
CA MET A 1 -25.48 22.21 -13.71
C MET A 1 -25.20 20.74 -13.97
N LEU A 2 -24.17 20.16 -13.33
CA LEU A 2 -23.77 18.77 -13.54
C LEU A 2 -24.64 17.88 -12.65
N GLN A 3 -25.49 17.07 -13.27
CA GLN A 3 -26.48 16.24 -12.61
C GLN A 3 -25.80 14.93 -12.16
N ILE A 4 -25.26 14.92 -10.94
CA ILE A 4 -24.76 13.69 -10.31
C ILE A 4 -25.97 12.77 -10.08
N ARG A 5 -26.10 11.69 -10.86
CA ARG A 5 -27.13 10.68 -10.63
C ARG A 5 -26.79 9.91 -9.35
N PRO A 6 -27.69 9.84 -8.35
CA PRO A 6 -27.44 9.05 -7.16
C PRO A 6 -27.46 7.57 -7.56
N GLY A 7 -26.31 6.90 -7.55
CA GLY A 7 -26.28 5.49 -7.92
C GLY A 7 -24.93 4.78 -7.96
N ARG A 8 -23.84 5.43 -8.37
CA ARG A 8 -22.46 4.90 -8.33
C ARG A 8 -21.53 5.95 -8.95
N ALA A 9 -20.78 6.68 -8.14
CA ALA A 9 -19.64 7.44 -8.65
C ALA A 9 -18.51 6.44 -8.89
N THR A 10 -18.12 6.23 -10.14
CA THR A 10 -16.98 5.34 -10.44
C THR A 10 -15.66 6.09 -10.26
N LEU A 11 -14.59 5.34 -9.95
CA LEU A 11 -13.23 5.90 -9.86
C LEU A 11 -12.87 6.71 -11.11
N ARG A 12 -13.22 6.18 -12.29
CA ARG A 12 -12.92 6.80 -13.58
C ARG A 12 -13.67 8.12 -13.79
N GLU A 13 -14.93 8.19 -13.37
CA GLU A 13 -15.69 9.45 -13.45
C GLU A 13 -15.09 10.50 -12.52
N MET A 14 -14.79 10.15 -11.27
CA MET A 14 -14.18 11.09 -10.32
C MET A 14 -12.80 11.57 -10.78
N ALA A 15 -11.96 10.67 -11.31
CA ALA A 15 -10.67 11.04 -11.89
C ALA A 15 -10.82 11.97 -13.10
N SER A 16 -11.90 11.84 -13.88
CA SER A 16 -12.18 12.73 -15.01
C SER A 16 -12.69 14.10 -14.57
N PHE A 17 -13.42 14.16 -13.46
CA PHE A 17 -13.91 15.43 -12.90
C PHE A 17 -12.83 16.23 -12.17
N PHE A 18 -11.86 15.54 -11.56
CA PHE A 18 -10.82 16.15 -10.73
C PHE A 18 -9.41 15.74 -11.20
N PRO A 19 -8.97 16.16 -12.41
CA PRO A 19 -7.71 15.70 -13.00
C PRO A 19 -6.45 16.20 -12.28
N SER A 20 -6.57 17.30 -11.51
CA SER A 20 -5.47 17.88 -10.73
C SER A 20 -5.37 17.34 -9.30
N ASN A 21 -6.38 16.59 -8.83
CA ASN A 21 -6.46 16.10 -7.46
C ASN A 21 -6.09 14.62 -7.36
N ALA A 22 -5.73 14.18 -6.15
CA ALA A 22 -5.47 12.76 -5.90
C ALA A 22 -6.78 11.99 -5.75
N VAL A 23 -7.24 11.37 -6.84
CA VAL A 23 -8.44 10.51 -6.82
C VAL A 23 -8.03 9.05 -6.59
N GLU A 24 -8.40 8.52 -5.43
CA GLU A 24 -7.96 7.21 -4.93
C GLU A 24 -9.15 6.25 -4.75
N TYR A 25 -8.84 4.95 -4.65
CA TYR A 25 -9.85 3.88 -4.59
C TYR A 25 -9.69 3.00 -3.36
N PHE A 26 -10.77 2.86 -2.57
CA PHE A 26 -10.74 2.12 -1.30
C PHE A 26 -11.92 1.15 -1.17
N VAL A 27 -11.75 -0.07 -1.68
CA VAL A 27 -12.77 -1.12 -1.60
C VAL A 27 -12.17 -2.40 -1.01
N SER A 28 -13.01 -3.40 -0.75
CA SER A 28 -12.54 -4.73 -0.32
C SER A 28 -11.50 -5.25 -1.31
N TYR A 29 -10.32 -5.64 -0.81
CA TYR A 29 -9.29 -6.28 -1.62
C TYR A 29 -9.54 -7.78 -1.81
N TYR A 30 -10.63 -8.33 -1.28
CA TYR A 30 -10.99 -9.72 -1.49
C TYR A 30 -11.82 -9.86 -2.78
N ASP A 31 -11.31 -10.62 -3.75
CA ASP A 31 -12.09 -11.05 -4.93
C ASP A 31 -13.12 -12.11 -4.53
N TYR A 32 -12.75 -12.97 -3.58
CA TYR A 32 -13.62 -13.96 -2.95
C TYR A 32 -13.37 -13.95 -1.45
N TYR A 33 -14.45 -14.02 -0.67
CA TYR A 33 -14.36 -14.06 0.79
C TYR A 33 -15.47 -14.94 1.37
N GLN A 34 -15.06 -16.02 2.02
CA GLN A 34 -15.88 -16.88 2.84
C GLN A 34 -15.50 -16.65 4.31
N PRO A 35 -16.41 -16.11 5.14
CA PRO A 35 -16.15 -15.98 6.57
C PRO A 35 -16.11 -17.34 7.24
N GLU A 36 -15.36 -17.42 8.33
CA GLU A 36 -15.44 -18.54 9.26
C GLU A 36 -16.83 -18.57 9.92
N ALA A 37 -17.46 -19.74 9.91
CA ALA A 37 -18.78 -19.89 10.51
C ALA A 37 -18.99 -21.31 11.03
N TYR A 38 -19.74 -21.44 12.12
CA TYR A 38 -20.26 -22.72 12.57
C TYR A 38 -21.77 -22.77 12.33
N VAL A 39 -22.25 -23.84 11.68
CA VAL A 39 -23.66 -24.07 11.37
C VAL A 39 -24.21 -25.15 12.31
N PRO A 40 -24.94 -24.78 13.38
CA PRO A 40 -25.35 -25.75 14.40
C PRO A 40 -26.30 -26.83 13.88
N ARG A 41 -27.13 -26.48 12.89
CA ARG A 41 -28.16 -27.40 12.35
C ARG A 41 -27.55 -28.62 11.66
N SER A 42 -26.40 -28.46 11.03
CA SER A 42 -25.71 -29.52 10.28
C SER A 42 -24.40 -29.94 10.95
N ASP A 43 -24.14 -29.45 12.17
CA ASP A 43 -22.88 -29.62 12.90
C ASP A 43 -21.64 -29.39 12.00
N THR A 44 -21.71 -28.34 11.17
CA THR A 44 -20.70 -28.09 10.14
C THR A 44 -19.90 -26.85 10.50
N TYR A 45 -18.59 -27.01 10.57
CA TYR A 45 -17.66 -25.90 10.62
C TYR A 45 -17.22 -25.52 9.21
N ILE A 46 -17.39 -24.25 8.86
CA ILE A 46 -16.99 -23.64 7.60
C ILE A 46 -15.71 -22.87 7.88
N GLU A 47 -14.60 -23.34 7.33
CA GLU A 47 -13.32 -22.66 7.42
C GLU A 47 -13.34 -21.35 6.65
N LYS A 48 -12.53 -20.40 7.13
CA LYS A 48 -12.25 -19.16 6.41
C LYS A 48 -11.50 -19.48 5.13
N ASP A 49 -12.03 -19.00 4.01
CA ASP A 49 -11.34 -19.05 2.72
C ASP A 49 -11.45 -17.69 2.04
N ALA A 50 -10.38 -17.23 1.40
CA ALA A 50 -10.37 -15.93 0.77
C ALA A 50 -9.31 -15.83 -0.33
N SER A 51 -9.64 -15.11 -1.39
CA SER A 51 -8.71 -14.73 -2.45
C SER A 51 -8.48 -13.22 -2.42
N ILE A 52 -7.21 -12.81 -2.43
CA ILE A 52 -6.78 -11.42 -2.35
C ILE A 52 -6.41 -10.90 -3.74
N ASN A 53 -6.90 -9.71 -4.07
CA ASN A 53 -6.56 -8.97 -5.25
C ASN A 53 -5.44 -7.97 -4.97
N ASP A 54 -4.23 -8.28 -5.42
CA ASP A 54 -3.04 -7.45 -5.23
C ASP A 54 -3.14 -6.06 -5.85
N GLN A 55 -3.97 -5.87 -6.89
CA GLN A 55 -4.16 -4.55 -7.49
C GLN A 55 -5.01 -3.66 -6.59
N ILE A 56 -6.10 -4.20 -6.02
CA ILE A 56 -6.95 -3.43 -5.10
C ILE A 56 -6.23 -3.15 -3.79
N ASP A 57 -5.46 -4.10 -3.28
CA ASP A 57 -4.65 -3.87 -2.08
C ASP A 57 -3.63 -2.73 -2.28
N ARG A 58 -2.97 -2.68 -3.44
CA ARG A 58 -2.09 -1.55 -3.81
C ARG A 58 -2.83 -0.22 -3.84
N MET A 59 -4.05 -0.18 -4.40
CA MET A 59 -4.87 1.04 -4.43
C MET A 59 -5.26 1.49 -3.02
N ARG A 60 -5.54 0.57 -2.08
CA ARG A 60 -5.83 0.93 -0.69
C ARG A 60 -4.65 1.58 0.01
N HIS A 61 -3.45 1.03 -0.17
CA HIS A 61 -2.24 1.65 0.37
C HIS A 61 -1.96 3.03 -0.25
N SER A 62 -2.24 3.19 -1.54
CA SER A 62 -2.16 4.49 -2.22
C SER A 62 -3.11 5.50 -1.59
N ALA A 63 -4.36 5.09 -1.35
CA ALA A 63 -5.38 5.93 -0.72
C ALA A 63 -4.99 6.39 0.70
N THR A 64 -4.50 5.47 1.55
CA THR A 64 -4.05 5.83 2.90
C THR A 64 -2.85 6.76 2.89
N ARG A 65 -1.93 6.57 1.94
CA ARG A 65 -0.75 7.42 1.78
C ARG A 65 -1.13 8.82 1.30
N ALA A 66 -2.01 8.91 0.31
CA ALA A 66 -2.49 10.18 -0.22
C ALA A 66 -3.09 11.06 0.89
N LEU A 67 -3.90 10.47 1.79
CA LEU A 67 -4.46 11.17 2.96
C LEU A 67 -3.41 11.75 3.91
N LEU A 68 -2.21 11.16 3.98
CA LEU A 68 -1.14 11.60 4.86
C LEU A 68 -0.23 12.64 4.18
N GLU A 69 -0.09 12.58 2.86
CA GLU A 69 0.86 13.41 2.11
C GLU A 69 0.21 14.62 1.42
N LYS A 70 -1.12 14.63 1.25
CA LYS A 70 -1.82 15.65 0.45
C LYS A 70 -3.09 16.12 1.13
N ASP A 71 -3.40 17.40 0.94
CA ASP A 71 -4.63 18.02 1.40
C ASP A 71 -5.80 17.84 0.40
N ASP A 72 -5.51 17.51 -0.85
CA ASP A 72 -6.45 17.53 -1.98
C ASP A 72 -6.81 16.11 -2.48
N VAL A 73 -7.35 15.30 -1.58
CA VAL A 73 -7.61 13.87 -1.81
C VAL A 73 -9.12 13.59 -1.90
N ILE A 74 -9.51 12.80 -2.91
CA ILE A 74 -10.87 12.29 -3.07
C ILE A 74 -10.80 10.77 -3.06
N ILE A 75 -11.45 10.12 -2.09
CA ILE A 75 -11.49 8.66 -2.02
C ILE A 75 -12.87 8.16 -2.45
N VAL A 76 -12.88 7.32 -3.49
CA VAL A 76 -14.06 6.52 -3.85
C VAL A 76 -14.00 5.22 -3.06
N ALA A 77 -14.85 5.09 -2.05
CA ALA A 77 -14.83 3.97 -1.12
C ALA A 77 -16.12 3.13 -1.12
N SER A 78 -15.99 1.85 -0.74
CA SER A 78 -17.13 1.03 -0.33
C SER A 78 -17.30 1.05 1.19
N VAL A 79 -18.26 0.29 1.72
CA VAL A 79 -18.38 0.02 3.17
C VAL A 79 -17.09 -0.51 3.81
N SER A 80 -16.08 -0.90 3.03
CA SER A 80 -14.77 -1.24 3.56
C SER A 80 -14.10 -0.10 4.34
N CYS A 81 -14.47 1.17 4.13
CA CYS A 81 -13.90 2.31 4.86
C CYS A 81 -14.25 2.36 6.35
N ILE A 82 -15.31 1.68 6.78
CA ILE A 82 -15.68 1.58 8.21
C ILE A 82 -15.02 0.37 8.89
N TYR A 83 -14.33 -0.49 8.14
CA TYR A 83 -13.56 -1.60 8.69
C TYR A 83 -12.16 -1.11 9.05
N GLY A 84 -11.76 -1.35 10.29
CA GLY A 84 -10.51 -0.86 10.87
C GLY A 84 -9.30 -1.22 10.01
N ILE A 85 -8.59 -0.19 9.56
CA ILE A 85 -7.40 -0.31 8.71
C ILE A 85 -6.13 -0.30 9.60
N GLY A 86 -6.27 -0.14 10.92
CA GLY A 86 -5.18 0.20 11.84
C GLY A 86 -5.21 1.69 12.20
N LEU A 87 -4.54 2.06 13.30
CA LEU A 87 -4.46 3.45 13.75
C LEU A 87 -3.57 4.29 12.83
N VAL A 88 -3.98 5.53 12.58
CA VAL A 88 -3.22 6.47 11.74
C VAL A 88 -1.82 6.69 12.31
N GLU A 89 -1.69 6.76 13.64
CA GLU A 89 -0.40 6.93 14.30
C GLU A 89 0.58 5.78 13.99
N THR A 90 0.07 4.56 13.83
CA THR A 90 0.89 3.41 13.43
C THR A 90 1.38 3.55 12.00
N TYR A 91 0.56 4.08 11.08
CA TYR A 91 0.98 4.33 9.70
C TYR A 91 2.04 5.43 9.59
N SER A 92 1.92 6.52 10.36
CA SER A 92 2.92 7.58 10.38
C SER A 92 4.28 7.11 10.92
N GLN A 93 4.28 6.16 11.87
CA GLN A 93 5.52 5.54 12.38
C GLN A 93 6.16 4.55 11.38
N MET A 94 5.41 4.12 10.36
CA MET A 94 5.86 3.19 9.34
C MET A 94 6.51 3.87 8.12
N VAL A 95 6.88 5.15 8.23
CA VAL A 95 7.58 5.91 7.19
C VAL A 95 9.09 5.89 7.45
N VAL A 96 9.87 5.68 6.38
CA VAL A 96 11.33 5.84 6.40
C VAL A 96 11.70 6.93 5.42
N ASP A 97 12.05 8.10 5.95
CA ASP A 97 12.64 9.17 5.15
C ASP A 97 14.11 8.87 4.90
N LEU A 98 14.50 8.84 3.62
CA LEU A 98 15.87 8.68 3.17
C LEU A 98 16.19 9.80 2.18
N ARG A 99 17.24 10.58 2.43
CA ARG A 99 17.73 11.61 1.51
C ARG A 99 19.15 11.28 1.04
N VAL A 100 19.45 11.67 -0.19
CA VAL A 100 20.80 11.52 -0.75
C VAL A 100 21.77 12.33 0.11
N GLY A 101 22.79 11.67 0.67
CA GLY A 101 23.77 12.27 1.58
C GLY A 101 23.55 11.96 3.06
N ASP A 102 22.43 11.32 3.43
CA ASP A 102 22.20 10.89 4.80
C ASP A 102 23.20 9.80 5.23
N ARG A 103 23.68 9.90 6.48
CA ARG A 103 24.46 8.84 7.12
C ARG A 103 23.52 7.90 7.84
N VAL A 104 23.19 6.78 7.19
CA VAL A 104 22.33 5.74 7.75
C VAL A 104 23.15 4.47 8.00
N ASP A 105 23.03 3.89 9.19
CA ASP A 105 23.63 2.58 9.46
C ASP A 105 22.88 1.51 8.69
N ARG A 106 23.62 0.71 7.92
CA ARG A 106 23.05 -0.35 7.09
C ARG A 106 22.28 -1.37 7.94
N GLY A 107 22.82 -1.77 9.08
CA GLY A 107 22.18 -2.76 9.96
C GLY A 107 20.86 -2.25 10.53
N GLN A 108 20.81 -1.00 10.95
CA GLN A 108 19.58 -0.34 11.42
C GLN A 108 18.53 -0.26 10.32
N LEU A 109 18.91 0.12 9.10
CA LEU A 109 17.96 0.20 7.98
C LEU A 109 17.33 -1.15 7.66
N LEU A 110 18.13 -2.22 7.66
CA LEU A 110 17.64 -3.59 7.43
C LEU A 110 16.68 -4.05 8.54
N ARG A 111 16.97 -3.73 9.81
CA ARG A 111 16.04 -4.02 10.92
C ARG A 111 14.73 -3.27 10.75
N LYS A 112 14.79 -2.00 10.36
CA LYS A 112 13.61 -1.18 10.11
C LYS A 112 12.75 -1.76 8.96
N PHE A 113 13.36 -2.27 7.89
CA PHE A 113 12.60 -2.97 6.85
C PHE A 113 11.87 -4.22 7.35
N VAL A 114 12.50 -5.00 8.23
CA VAL A 114 11.87 -6.17 8.86
C VAL A 114 10.71 -5.76 9.77
N GLU A 115 10.88 -4.69 10.55
CA GLU A 115 9.80 -4.11 11.38
C GLU A 115 8.60 -3.68 10.53
N LEU A 116 8.87 -3.09 9.36
CA LEU A 116 7.89 -2.68 8.35
C LEU A 116 7.32 -3.83 7.51
N GLN A 117 7.52 -5.07 7.95
CA GLN A 117 6.99 -6.29 7.31
C GLN A 117 7.57 -6.60 5.92
N TYR A 118 8.70 -6.00 5.54
CA TYR A 118 9.41 -6.45 4.34
C TYR A 118 10.12 -7.77 4.61
N LYS A 119 10.14 -8.65 3.61
CA LYS A 119 10.86 -9.93 3.67
C LYS A 119 12.15 -9.85 2.86
N ARG A 120 13.24 -10.35 3.43
CA ARG A 120 14.49 -10.49 2.69
C ARG A 120 14.37 -11.64 1.69
N ASN A 121 14.63 -11.38 0.42
CA ASN A 121 14.70 -12.41 -0.60
C ASN A 121 15.77 -12.06 -1.64
N ASP A 122 16.94 -12.71 -1.55
CA ASP A 122 18.08 -12.43 -2.42
C ASP A 122 17.90 -13.02 -3.83
N THR A 123 16.96 -13.96 -4.01
CA THR A 123 16.74 -14.71 -5.26
C THR A 123 15.60 -14.14 -6.09
N ALA A 124 14.44 -13.87 -5.47
CA ALA A 124 13.26 -13.35 -6.15
C ALA A 124 12.97 -11.90 -5.74
N PHE A 125 12.69 -11.05 -6.73
CA PHE A 125 12.31 -9.66 -6.51
C PHE A 125 10.81 -9.49 -6.69
N GLY A 126 10.14 -8.88 -5.71
CA GLY A 126 8.68 -8.80 -5.65
C GLY A 126 8.23 -7.84 -4.57
N ARG A 127 6.92 -7.55 -4.53
CA ARG A 127 6.34 -6.55 -3.61
C ARG A 127 6.65 -6.89 -2.15
N GLY A 128 7.07 -5.89 -1.38
CA GLY A 128 7.41 -6.08 0.03
C GLY A 128 8.66 -6.93 0.24
N LEU A 129 9.48 -7.12 -0.80
CA LEU A 129 10.78 -7.79 -0.70
C LEU A 129 11.92 -6.78 -0.79
N PHE A 130 13.02 -7.08 -0.09
CA PHE A 130 14.30 -6.40 -0.25
C PHE A 130 15.44 -7.42 -0.38
N ARG A 131 16.55 -6.98 -0.99
CA ARG A 131 17.79 -7.75 -1.09
C ARG A 131 19.01 -6.86 -0.95
N VAL A 132 20.13 -7.47 -0.55
CA VAL A 132 21.40 -6.77 -0.37
C VAL A 132 22.42 -7.31 -1.36
N ARG A 133 22.99 -6.42 -2.18
CA ARG A 133 24.05 -6.73 -3.14
C ARG A 133 25.29 -5.91 -2.81
N GLY A 134 26.18 -6.51 -2.01
CA GLY A 134 27.38 -5.85 -1.51
C GLY A 134 27.02 -4.59 -0.73
N ASP A 135 27.20 -3.46 -1.39
CA ASP A 135 26.99 -2.13 -0.84
C ASP A 135 25.61 -1.54 -1.19
N SER A 136 24.85 -2.18 -2.09
CA SER A 136 23.52 -1.73 -2.47
C SER A 136 22.40 -2.51 -1.82
N ILE A 137 21.36 -1.79 -1.39
CA ILE A 137 20.10 -2.37 -0.94
C ILE A 137 19.05 -2.07 -2.01
N GLU A 138 18.44 -3.12 -2.55
CA GLU A 138 17.33 -3.01 -3.48
C GLU A 138 16.04 -3.42 -2.76
N PHE A 139 14.97 -2.63 -2.93
CA PHE A 139 13.68 -2.91 -2.30
C PHE A 139 12.53 -2.56 -3.24
N SER A 140 11.41 -3.25 -3.09
CA SER A 140 10.18 -3.00 -3.87
C SER A 140 9.13 -2.34 -2.99
N LEU A 141 8.82 -1.07 -3.28
CA LEU A 141 7.78 -0.31 -2.59
C LEU A 141 6.39 -0.94 -2.81
N PRO A 142 5.54 -1.02 -1.77
CA PRO A 142 4.17 -1.49 -1.90
C PRO A 142 3.25 -0.49 -2.65
N THR A 143 3.64 0.79 -2.74
CA THR A 143 2.94 1.83 -3.51
C THR A 143 3.89 2.48 -4.52
N MET A 144 3.49 2.48 -5.79
CA MET A 144 4.34 2.93 -6.90
C MET A 144 3.97 4.37 -7.27
N LYS A 145 4.79 5.33 -6.85
CA LYS A 145 5.00 6.60 -7.55
C LYS A 145 6.49 6.93 -7.48
N ILE A 146 7.13 6.93 -8.65
CA ILE A 146 8.44 7.53 -8.88
C ILE A 146 8.12 8.78 -9.69
N GLU A 147 8.16 9.95 -9.07
CA GLU A 147 8.00 11.21 -9.79
C GLU A 147 9.25 11.43 -10.69
N PRO A 148 9.10 11.91 -11.94
CA PRO A 148 10.23 12.13 -12.83
C PRO A 148 11.09 13.27 -12.27
N GLY A 149 12.20 12.91 -11.61
CA GLY A 149 13.07 13.85 -10.89
C GLY A 149 13.47 13.36 -9.50
N GLU A 150 12.71 12.43 -8.91
CA GLU A 150 13.10 11.73 -7.69
C GLU A 150 13.80 10.42 -8.06
N CYS A 151 15.11 10.52 -8.14
CA CYS A 151 16.01 9.45 -8.53
C CYS A 151 16.13 8.41 -7.40
N LEU A 152 15.64 7.19 -7.61
CA LEU A 152 16.22 6.02 -6.95
C LEU A 152 16.56 4.95 -8.00
N TYR A 153 17.46 5.32 -8.92
CA TYR A 153 18.56 4.43 -9.22
C TYR A 153 19.50 4.47 -8.00
N LEU A 154 19.22 3.65 -6.98
CA LEU A 154 20.15 3.42 -5.87
C LEU A 154 21.33 2.58 -6.39
N GLU A 155 22.22 3.18 -7.18
CA GLU A 155 23.63 2.82 -7.07
C GLU A 155 24.11 3.37 -5.71
N MET A 156 23.85 2.61 -4.63
CA MET A 156 24.65 2.77 -3.41
C MET A 156 26.05 2.22 -3.73
N LYS A 157 26.87 3.04 -4.39
CA LYS A 157 28.31 2.95 -4.24
C LYS A 157 28.59 3.46 -2.83
N LEU A 158 28.68 2.55 -1.85
CA LEU A 158 29.44 2.86 -0.65
C LEU A 158 30.86 3.17 -1.12
N ARG A 159 31.22 4.45 -1.12
CA ARG A 159 32.60 4.81 -0.85
C ARG A 159 32.76 4.78 0.67
N LEU A 160 33.49 3.78 1.14
CA LEU A 160 34.36 3.93 2.30
C LEU A 160 35.29 5.13 2.10
#